data_AF-K0WAI5-F1
#
_entry.id   AF-K0WAI5-F1
#
_cell.length_a   1.000
_cell.length_b   1.000
_cell.length_c   1.000
_cell.angle_alpha   90.00
_cell.angle_beta   90.00
_cell.angle_gamma   90.00
#
_symmetry.space_group_name_H-M   'P 1'
#
loop_
_entity.id
_entity.type
_entity.pdbx_description
1 polymer ?
#
loop_
_entity_poly.entity_id
_entity_poly.type
_entity_poly.pdbx_seq_one_letter_code
_entity_poly.pdbx_strand_id
1 'polypeptide(L)'
;GDRWLMEVASWTWRVKLSMSLSLDLMRELRERAEEEAIHVFARNLKDLLLAAPAGSRATMGLDPGIRTGVKVAVVDGTGKVVATSTVYPFQPRNDVRGAQIELASLIRKHNVELISIGNGTGSRETEKLVADMLAELPAPKPTKVIVSEAGASVYSASATAAAEFPDLDVSLRGAVSIARRLQDPLAELVKIEPKSIGVGQYQHDVDQQKLSRSLDAVVEDAVNAVGVDLNTASAPLLSRVSGLGPSIAEAIVRHRDSEGRFETRRDLMKVVRLGGRTFEQCAGFLRIPNGKEPLDASSVHPEAYGVAKKIVAACGRDLRALMGDSALLKSIDPRQFIDEKFGLPTVKDIISELEKPGRDPRPSFKTATFAEGVNEISDLTPGMVLEGTVTNVAAFGAFVDIGVHQDGLVHVSQLADRFVKDPHEVVKAGDVVKVRVVEVDAKRKRIGLSMRRDDGSSAPSPRGDSRGNSGSRPQNERRPAAPKQESQGAFGAALAEAMKRK
;
A
#
# COMPACT_ATOMS: atom_id res chain seq x y z
N GLY A 1 -39.52 -10.41 53.48
CA GLY A 1 -38.15 -10.65 53.00
C GLY A 1 -38.03 -10.36 51.53
N ASP A 2 -38.87 -11.01 50.72
CA ASP A 2 -38.65 -11.17 49.28
C ASP A 2 -38.70 -9.86 48.47
N ARG A 3 -39.59 -8.92 48.82
CA ARG A 3 -39.68 -7.63 48.13
C ARG A 3 -38.43 -6.76 48.34
N TRP A 4 -37.86 -6.77 49.54
CA TRP A 4 -36.61 -6.06 49.83
C TRP A 4 -35.42 -6.71 49.09
N LEU A 5 -35.35 -8.04 49.06
CA LEU A 5 -34.33 -8.75 48.28
C LEU A 5 -34.42 -8.44 46.77
N MET A 6 -35.63 -8.33 46.22
CA MET A 6 -35.83 -7.91 44.83
C MET A 6 -35.39 -6.47 44.56
N GLU A 7 -35.62 -5.57 45.52
CA GLU A 7 -35.16 -4.19 45.43
C GLU A 7 -33.63 -4.10 45.49
N VAL A 8 -33.00 -4.87 46.40
CA VAL A 8 -31.53 -5.02 46.46
C VAL A 8 -31.00 -5.61 45.15
N ALA A 9 -31.62 -6.65 44.59
CA ALA A 9 -31.20 -7.24 43.32
C ALA A 9 -31.31 -6.23 42.16
N SER A 10 -32.40 -5.45 42.11
CA SER A 10 -32.57 -4.37 41.13
C SER A 10 -31.51 -3.27 41.29
N TRP A 11 -31.18 -2.89 42.52
CA TRP A 11 -30.11 -1.91 42.80
C TRP A 11 -28.75 -2.46 42.41
N THR A 12 -28.44 -3.71 42.75
CA THR A 12 -27.20 -4.39 42.34
C THR A 12 -27.06 -4.39 40.82
N TRP A 13 -28.13 -4.68 40.07
CA TRP A 13 -28.10 -4.58 38.62
C TRP A 13 -27.87 -3.14 38.14
N ARG A 14 -28.70 -2.18 38.55
CA ARG A 14 -28.68 -0.82 37.99
C ARG A 14 -27.47 0.01 38.43
N VAL A 15 -26.97 -0.20 39.65
CA VAL A 15 -25.92 0.65 40.25
C VAL A 15 -24.53 0.01 40.12
N LYS A 16 -24.44 -1.33 40.07
CA LYS A 16 -23.15 -2.04 40.04
C LYS A 16 -22.95 -2.84 38.76
N LEU A 17 -23.76 -3.88 38.52
CA LEU A 17 -23.50 -4.85 37.47
C LEU A 17 -23.66 -4.27 36.07
N SER A 18 -24.74 -3.54 35.78
CA SER A 18 -24.98 -2.97 34.45
C SER A 18 -23.90 -1.99 34.02
N MET A 19 -23.43 -1.13 34.93
CA MET A 19 -22.34 -0.20 34.64
C MET A 19 -21.01 -0.93 34.43
N SER A 20 -20.65 -1.87 35.32
CA SER A 20 -19.42 -2.67 35.17
C SER A 20 -19.42 -3.45 33.86
N LEU A 21 -20.49 -4.20 33.60
CA LEU A 21 -20.64 -5.00 32.38
C LEU A 21 -20.63 -4.13 31.13
N SER A 22 -21.29 -2.97 31.14
CA SER A 22 -21.27 -2.06 30.00
C SER A 22 -19.87 -1.51 29.71
N LEU A 23 -19.11 -1.14 30.76
CA LEU A 23 -17.75 -0.67 30.60
C LEU A 23 -16.82 -1.79 30.09
N ASP A 24 -16.93 -3.00 30.65
CA ASP A 24 -16.14 -4.15 30.23
C ASP A 24 -16.45 -4.53 28.76
N LEU A 25 -17.74 -4.61 28.39
CA LEU A 25 -18.17 -4.91 27.02
C LEU A 25 -17.76 -3.83 26.02
N MET A 26 -17.85 -2.54 26.40
CA MET A 26 -17.42 -1.43 25.54
C MET A 26 -15.89 -1.42 25.36
N ARG A 27 -15.13 -1.73 26.41
CA ARG A 27 -13.67 -1.88 26.32
C ARG A 27 -13.30 -3.04 25.38
N GLU A 28 -13.91 -4.21 25.57
CA GLU A 28 -13.66 -5.38 24.72
C GLU A 28 -14.07 -5.12 23.26
N LEU A 29 -15.19 -4.43 23.02
CA LEU A 29 -15.61 -4.04 21.67
C LEU A 29 -14.61 -3.08 21.03
N ARG A 30 -14.13 -2.08 21.79
CA ARG A 30 -13.14 -1.13 21.31
C ARG A 30 -11.81 -1.81 21.00
N GLU A 31 -11.30 -2.65 21.89
CA GLU A 31 -10.03 -3.37 21.69
C GLU A 31 -10.06 -4.22 20.42
N ARG A 32 -11.15 -4.98 20.21
CA ARG A 32 -11.33 -5.77 18.98
C ARG A 32 -11.44 -4.91 17.72
N ALA A 33 -12.14 -3.78 17.80
CA ALA A 33 -12.28 -2.86 16.67
C ALA A 33 -10.93 -2.22 16.30
N GLU A 34 -10.14 -1.80 17.30
CA GLU A 34 -8.80 -1.27 17.10
C GLU A 34 -7.84 -2.32 16.53
N GLU A 35 -7.90 -3.56 17.03
CA GLU A 35 -7.07 -4.66 16.54
C GLU A 35 -7.33 -4.97 15.06
N GLU A 36 -8.60 -5.07 14.65
CA GLU A 36 -8.94 -5.28 13.24
C GLU A 36 -8.55 -4.09 12.37
N ALA A 37 -8.75 -2.86 12.84
CA ALA A 37 -8.33 -1.66 12.11
C ALA A 37 -6.81 -1.62 11.90
N ILE A 38 -6.02 -1.90 12.95
CA ILE A 38 -4.56 -1.99 12.88
C ILE A 38 -4.13 -3.11 11.92
N HIS A 39 -4.81 -4.25 11.93
CA HIS A 39 -4.52 -5.34 11.00
C HIS A 39 -4.77 -4.95 9.53
N VAL A 40 -5.80 -4.16 9.25
CA VAL A 40 -6.04 -3.58 7.91
C VAL A 40 -4.93 -2.58 7.55
N PHE A 41 -4.56 -1.68 8.46
CA PHE A 41 -3.47 -0.71 8.24
C PHE A 41 -2.13 -1.40 7.95
N ALA A 42 -1.84 -2.50 8.65
CA ALA A 42 -0.67 -3.33 8.42
C ALA A 42 -0.65 -3.94 7.02
N ARG A 43 -1.79 -4.45 6.54
CA ARG A 43 -1.91 -4.99 5.17
C ARG A 43 -1.72 -3.92 4.11
N ASN A 44 -2.34 -2.76 4.27
CA ASN A 44 -2.16 -1.63 3.36
C ASN A 44 -0.71 -1.15 3.31
N LEU A 45 -0.05 -1.02 4.46
CA LEU A 45 1.36 -0.64 4.50
C LEU A 45 2.23 -1.67 3.75
N LYS A 46 1.98 -2.96 3.97
CA LYS A 46 2.71 -4.04 3.28
C LYS A 46 2.57 -3.94 1.77
N ASP A 47 1.37 -3.69 1.26
CA ASP A 47 1.13 -3.53 -0.18
C ASP A 47 1.87 -2.30 -0.74
N LEU A 48 1.86 -1.17 -0.02
CA LEU A 48 2.61 0.03 -0.42
C LEU A 48 4.13 -0.20 -0.45
N LEU A 49 4.68 -0.90 0.55
CA LEU A 49 6.11 -1.21 0.63
C LEU A 49 6.54 -2.21 -0.45
N LEU A 50 5.67 -3.14 -0.83
CA LEU A 50 5.92 -4.17 -1.84
C LEU A 50 5.42 -3.77 -3.23
N ALA A 51 5.07 -2.49 -3.44
CA ALA A 51 4.73 -1.96 -4.74
C ALA A 51 5.91 -2.10 -5.72
N ALA A 52 5.59 -2.28 -7.00
CA ALA A 52 6.60 -2.51 -8.03
C ALA A 52 7.56 -1.31 -8.16
N PRO A 53 8.88 -1.52 -8.04
CA PRO A 53 9.86 -0.46 -8.29
C PRO A 53 9.96 -0.17 -9.79
N ALA A 54 10.02 1.10 -10.19
CA ALA A 54 10.27 1.47 -11.59
C ALA A 54 11.76 1.32 -11.96
N GLY A 55 12.63 1.14 -10.96
CA GLY A 55 14.06 0.85 -11.11
C GLY A 55 14.94 2.09 -11.29
N SER A 56 16.19 1.86 -11.66
CA SER A 56 17.26 2.87 -11.78
C SER A 56 17.14 3.76 -13.02
N ARG A 57 16.00 4.43 -13.18
CA ARG A 57 15.66 5.31 -14.30
C ARG A 57 15.63 6.76 -13.84
N ALA A 58 16.15 7.68 -14.65
CA ALA A 58 16.12 9.10 -14.34
C ALA A 58 14.67 9.58 -14.19
N THR A 59 14.34 10.17 -13.04
CA THR A 59 12.96 10.47 -12.65
C THR A 59 12.81 11.93 -12.25
N MET A 60 11.78 12.59 -12.76
CA MET A 60 11.34 13.91 -12.31
C MET A 60 10.16 13.73 -11.35
N GLY A 61 10.32 14.16 -10.11
CA GLY A 61 9.23 14.24 -9.14
C GLY A 61 8.57 15.61 -9.15
N LEU A 62 7.24 15.59 -9.24
CA LEU A 62 6.37 16.75 -9.16
C LEU A 62 5.51 16.62 -7.91
N ASP A 63 5.71 17.56 -6.97
CA ASP A 63 4.86 17.74 -5.80
C ASP A 63 3.82 18.84 -6.12
N PRO A 64 2.56 18.48 -6.39
CA PRO A 64 1.58 19.42 -6.87
C PRO A 64 1.23 20.51 -5.85
N GLY A 65 0.96 21.71 -6.36
CA GLY A 65 0.51 22.80 -5.53
C GLY A 65 -0.06 23.93 -6.38
N ILE A 66 -1.16 24.52 -5.91
CA ILE A 66 -1.83 25.63 -6.58
C ILE A 66 -1.12 26.94 -6.20
N ARG A 67 -1.43 27.48 -5.02
CA ARG A 67 -0.91 28.79 -4.58
C ARG A 67 0.61 28.82 -4.38
N THR A 68 1.20 27.73 -3.91
CA THR A 68 2.65 27.64 -3.63
C THR A 68 3.46 27.14 -4.84
N GLY A 69 2.80 26.91 -5.98
CA GLY A 69 3.41 26.32 -7.18
C GLY A 69 3.64 24.81 -7.06
N VAL A 70 3.99 24.18 -8.16
CA VAL A 70 4.39 22.77 -8.24
C VAL A 70 5.89 22.69 -7.99
N LYS A 71 6.30 21.86 -7.02
CA LYS A 71 7.72 21.68 -6.69
C LYS A 71 8.29 20.60 -7.57
N VAL A 72 9.47 20.85 -8.12
CA VAL A 72 10.11 19.98 -9.10
C VAL A 72 11.44 19.51 -8.54
N ALA A 73 11.68 18.21 -8.57
CA ALA A 73 12.97 17.62 -8.31
C ALA A 73 13.32 16.63 -9.42
N VAL A 74 14.55 16.64 -9.90
CA VAL A 74 15.06 15.64 -10.84
C VAL A 74 16.10 14.80 -10.12
N VAL A 75 15.91 13.48 -10.16
CA VAL A 75 16.87 12.50 -9.68
C VAL A 75 17.41 11.67 -10.83
N ASP A 76 18.70 11.35 -10.80
CA ASP A 76 19.29 10.41 -11.75
C ASP A 76 18.91 8.95 -11.43
N GLY A 77 19.39 7.98 -12.23
CA GLY A 77 19.10 6.56 -12.01
C GLY A 77 19.62 5.98 -10.69
N THR A 78 20.49 6.71 -9.96
CA THR A 78 20.96 6.32 -8.62
C THR A 78 20.11 6.93 -7.50
N GLY A 79 19.17 7.83 -7.85
CA GLY A 79 18.37 8.60 -6.90
C GLY A 79 19.07 9.86 -6.40
N LYS A 80 20.23 10.24 -6.95
CA LYS A 80 20.91 11.50 -6.62
C LYS A 80 20.13 12.67 -7.21
N VAL A 81 19.90 13.72 -6.40
CA VAL A 81 19.26 14.96 -6.87
C VAL A 81 20.22 15.72 -7.78
N VAL A 82 19.78 16.00 -9.01
CA VAL A 82 20.59 16.69 -10.04
C VAL A 82 20.04 18.07 -10.41
N ALA A 83 18.76 18.33 -10.13
CA ALA A 83 18.14 19.64 -10.28
C ALA A 83 16.90 19.76 -9.39
N THR A 84 16.57 21.00 -9.03
CA THR A 84 15.30 21.36 -8.39
C THR A 84 14.77 22.64 -9.02
N SER A 85 13.46 22.84 -8.99
CA SER A 85 12.80 24.06 -9.47
C SER A 85 11.45 24.22 -8.79
N THR A 86 10.84 25.39 -8.91
CA THR A 86 9.43 25.62 -8.53
C THR A 86 8.74 26.35 -9.67
N VAL A 87 7.72 25.72 -10.24
CA VAL A 87 6.93 26.28 -11.34
C VAL A 87 5.54 26.69 -10.86
N TYR A 88 4.94 27.69 -11.51
CA TYR A 88 3.66 28.26 -11.06
C TYR A 88 2.59 28.25 -12.17
N PRO A 89 2.20 27.05 -12.64
CA PRO A 89 1.24 26.90 -13.74
C PRO A 89 -0.18 27.35 -13.38
N PHE A 90 -0.53 27.39 -12.08
CA PHE A 90 -1.89 27.64 -11.61
C PHE A 90 -2.03 29.00 -10.91
N GLN A 91 -3.25 29.30 -10.46
CA GLN A 91 -3.53 30.53 -9.74
C GLN A 91 -2.61 30.69 -8.50
N PRO A 92 -2.10 31.91 -8.24
CA PRO A 92 -2.46 33.17 -8.88
C PRO A 92 -1.65 33.53 -10.14
N ARG A 93 -0.52 32.86 -10.41
CA ARG A 93 0.38 33.24 -11.52
C ARG A 93 -0.12 32.78 -12.88
N ASN A 94 -0.76 31.62 -12.97
CA ASN A 94 -1.27 31.02 -14.20
C ASN A 94 -0.22 30.92 -15.33
N ASP A 95 1.05 30.71 -14.99
CA ASP A 95 2.15 30.64 -15.96
C ASP A 95 2.32 29.21 -16.50
N VAL A 96 1.30 28.75 -17.22
CA VAL A 96 1.26 27.40 -17.81
C VAL A 96 2.42 27.22 -18.79
N ARG A 97 2.63 28.18 -19.70
CA ARG A 97 3.65 28.05 -20.74
C ARG A 97 5.07 28.10 -20.19
N GLY A 98 5.36 28.98 -19.23
CA GLY A 98 6.65 29.03 -18.56
C GLY A 98 6.95 27.74 -17.81
N ALA A 99 5.96 27.18 -17.12
CA ALA A 99 6.08 25.88 -16.46
C ALA A 99 6.40 24.75 -17.46
N GLN A 100 5.68 24.65 -18.58
CA GLN A 100 5.95 23.63 -19.61
C GLN A 100 7.36 23.74 -20.20
N ILE A 101 7.83 24.97 -20.47
CA ILE A 101 9.18 25.21 -21.02
C ILE A 101 10.25 24.77 -20.02
N GLU A 102 10.10 25.14 -18.74
CA GLU A 102 11.03 24.76 -17.68
C GLU A 102 11.08 23.24 -17.49
N LEU A 103 9.92 22.58 -17.40
CA LEU A 103 9.83 21.12 -17.26
C LEU A 103 10.46 20.41 -18.48
N ALA A 104 10.16 20.87 -19.70
CA ALA A 104 10.75 20.30 -20.92
C ALA A 104 12.27 20.51 -20.99
N SER A 105 12.77 21.64 -20.51
CA SER A 105 14.21 21.93 -20.41
C SER A 105 14.90 20.94 -19.47
N LEU A 106 14.34 20.72 -18.27
CA LEU A 106 14.85 19.77 -17.29
C LEU A 106 14.82 18.33 -17.81
N ILE A 107 13.74 17.93 -18.49
CA ILE A 107 13.61 16.60 -19.11
C ILE A 107 14.76 16.34 -20.09
N ARG A 108 15.02 17.29 -21.00
CA ARG A 108 16.07 17.15 -22.01
C ARG A 108 17.47 17.18 -21.38
N LYS A 109 17.71 18.11 -20.45
CA LYS A 109 19.01 18.29 -19.81
C LYS A 109 19.46 17.07 -19.02
N HIS A 110 18.52 16.38 -18.38
CA HIS A 110 18.81 15.25 -17.48
C HIS A 110 18.36 13.90 -18.01
N ASN A 111 17.94 13.82 -19.28
CA ASN A 111 17.45 12.61 -19.93
C ASN A 111 16.40 11.88 -19.08
N VAL A 112 15.40 12.61 -18.60
CA VAL A 112 14.35 12.07 -17.73
C VAL A 112 13.55 11.02 -18.49
N GLU A 113 13.36 9.86 -17.88
CA GLU A 113 12.60 8.74 -18.44
C GLU A 113 11.23 8.56 -17.78
N LEU A 114 11.09 9.04 -16.54
CA LEU A 114 9.90 8.91 -15.72
C LEU A 114 9.51 10.26 -15.12
N ILE A 115 8.22 10.54 -15.04
CA ILE A 115 7.68 11.69 -14.30
C ILE A 115 6.77 11.13 -13.22
N SER A 116 7.15 11.25 -11.95
CA SER A 116 6.27 10.94 -10.83
C SER A 116 5.51 12.19 -10.40
N ILE A 117 4.21 12.05 -10.19
CA ILE A 117 3.33 13.15 -9.78
C ILE A 117 2.66 12.72 -8.48
N GLY A 118 2.80 13.52 -7.42
CA GLY A 118 2.09 13.29 -6.17
C GLY A 118 0.58 13.30 -6.37
N ASN A 119 -0.16 12.48 -5.63
CA ASN A 119 -1.62 12.41 -5.72
C ASN A 119 -2.34 13.43 -4.81
N GLY A 120 -1.67 14.49 -4.38
CA GLY A 120 -2.23 15.54 -3.53
C GLY A 120 -3.06 16.60 -4.23
N THR A 121 -3.13 17.76 -3.57
CA THR A 121 -3.90 18.92 -4.06
C THR A 121 -3.22 19.53 -5.28
N GLY A 122 -3.94 19.64 -6.40
CA GLY A 122 -3.39 20.14 -7.68
C GLY A 122 -2.81 19.04 -8.58
N SER A 123 -2.92 17.77 -8.18
CA SER A 123 -2.35 16.62 -8.89
C SER A 123 -2.93 16.44 -10.30
N ARG A 124 -4.25 16.62 -10.48
CA ARG A 124 -4.90 16.54 -11.79
C ARG A 124 -4.42 17.64 -12.73
N GLU A 125 -4.41 18.87 -12.25
CA GLU A 125 -4.01 20.02 -13.05
C GLU A 125 -2.53 19.88 -13.45
N THR A 126 -1.71 19.31 -12.57
CA THR A 126 -0.31 18.97 -12.85
C THR A 126 -0.19 17.83 -13.84
N GLU A 127 -1.02 16.79 -13.72
CA GLU A 127 -1.08 15.67 -14.66
C GLU A 127 -1.45 16.13 -16.07
N LYS A 128 -2.44 17.02 -16.18
CA LYS A 128 -2.88 17.63 -17.43
C LYS A 128 -1.79 18.51 -18.03
N LEU A 129 -1.17 19.38 -17.22
CA LEU A 129 -0.03 20.19 -17.63
C LEU A 129 1.08 19.33 -18.25
N VAL A 130 1.41 18.21 -17.59
CA VAL A 130 2.41 17.25 -18.07
C VAL A 130 1.93 16.53 -19.33
N ALA A 131 0.65 16.15 -19.40
CA ALA A 131 0.06 15.52 -20.59
C ALA A 131 0.20 16.41 -21.84
N ASP A 132 -0.23 17.67 -21.71
CA ASP A 132 -0.19 18.68 -22.76
C ASP A 132 1.25 18.95 -23.19
N MET A 133 2.17 19.09 -22.23
CA MET A 133 3.60 19.26 -22.48
C MET A 133 4.21 18.05 -23.21
N LEU A 134 3.88 16.82 -22.78
CA LEU A 134 4.36 15.60 -23.41
C LEU A 134 3.81 15.44 -24.83
N ALA A 135 2.59 15.90 -25.12
CA ALA A 135 2.03 15.88 -26.47
C ALA A 135 2.89 16.68 -27.46
N GLU A 136 3.41 17.83 -27.03
CA GLU A 136 4.28 18.72 -27.83
C GLU A 136 5.76 18.29 -27.89
N LEU A 137 6.23 17.44 -26.97
CA LEU A 137 7.62 16.97 -26.94
C LEU A 137 7.91 15.93 -28.04
N PRO A 138 9.08 15.99 -28.72
CA PRO A 138 9.52 14.91 -29.60
C PRO A 138 9.88 13.64 -28.80
N ALA A 139 9.85 12.48 -29.47
CA ALA A 139 10.29 11.23 -28.87
C ALA A 139 11.83 11.18 -28.66
N PRO A 140 12.36 10.44 -27.66
CA PRO A 140 11.62 9.63 -26.67
C PRO A 140 10.96 10.47 -25.58
N LYS A 141 9.74 10.09 -25.17
CA LYS A 141 8.94 10.80 -24.16
C LYS A 141 9.05 10.08 -22.81
N PRO A 142 9.20 10.82 -21.69
CA PRO A 142 9.06 10.23 -20.37
C PRO A 142 7.69 9.60 -20.14
N THR A 143 7.63 8.56 -19.32
CA THR A 143 6.36 7.98 -18.87
C THR A 143 5.92 8.69 -17.58
N LYS A 144 4.72 9.27 -17.57
CA LYS A 144 4.13 9.88 -16.37
C LYS A 144 3.45 8.81 -15.50
N VAL A 145 3.54 8.95 -14.18
CA VAL A 145 3.01 8.00 -13.19
C VAL A 145 2.54 8.79 -11.98
N ILE A 146 1.33 8.51 -11.51
CA ILE A 146 0.85 9.05 -10.24
C ILE A 146 1.40 8.20 -9.09
N VAL A 147 1.91 8.84 -8.06
CA VAL A 147 2.41 8.18 -6.84
C VAL A 147 1.72 8.75 -5.61
N SER A 148 1.57 7.92 -4.59
CA SER A 148 1.11 8.39 -3.29
C SER A 148 2.10 9.41 -2.73
N GLU A 149 1.63 10.54 -2.24
CA GLU A 149 2.43 11.51 -1.49
C GLU A 149 2.37 11.28 0.03
N ALA A 150 1.69 10.20 0.48
CA ALA A 150 1.52 9.91 1.90
C ALA A 150 2.87 9.91 2.63
N GLY A 151 2.97 10.71 3.69
CA GLY A 151 4.18 10.87 4.49
C GLY A 151 5.29 11.74 3.85
N ALA A 152 5.15 12.22 2.60
CA ALA A 152 6.17 13.06 1.96
C ALA A 152 6.39 14.39 2.72
N SER A 153 5.32 15.01 3.23
CA SER A 153 5.44 16.20 4.08
C SER A 153 6.13 15.89 5.42
N VAL A 154 5.83 14.74 6.03
CA VAL A 154 6.48 14.30 7.28
C VAL A 154 7.97 14.04 7.04
N TYR A 155 8.32 13.39 5.92
CA TYR A 155 9.70 13.22 5.49
C TYR A 155 10.40 14.57 5.33
N SER A 156 9.80 15.50 4.59
CA SER A 156 10.45 16.79 4.26
C SER A 156 10.86 17.59 5.49
N ALA A 157 10.07 17.51 6.57
CA ALA A 157 10.32 18.17 7.86
C ALA A 157 11.17 17.33 8.83
N SER A 158 11.55 16.09 8.47
CA SER A 158 12.29 15.19 9.34
C SER A 158 13.77 15.57 9.45
N ALA A 159 14.40 15.15 10.56
CA ALA A 159 15.84 15.27 10.74
C ALA A 159 16.62 14.48 9.66
N THR A 160 16.08 13.35 9.20
CA THR A 160 16.68 12.55 8.12
C THR A 160 16.75 13.33 6.82
N ALA A 161 15.66 13.97 6.40
CA ALA A 161 15.66 14.79 5.20
C ALA A 161 16.52 16.05 5.34
N ALA A 162 16.56 16.65 6.54
CA ALA A 162 17.45 17.78 6.82
C ALA A 162 18.95 17.40 6.74
N ALA A 163 19.30 16.18 7.15
CA ALA A 163 20.66 15.65 7.02
C ALA A 163 21.00 15.25 5.58
N GLU A 164 20.06 14.67 4.83
CA GLU A 164 20.25 14.33 3.42
C GLU A 164 20.37 15.60 2.53
N PHE A 165 19.61 16.64 2.86
CA PHE A 165 19.51 17.86 2.05
C PHE A 165 19.55 19.15 2.88
N PRO A 166 20.72 19.50 3.46
CA PRO A 166 20.86 20.69 4.31
C PRO A 166 20.51 21.99 3.57
N ASP A 167 20.90 22.08 2.29
CA ASP A 167 20.78 23.29 1.48
C ASP A 167 19.46 23.39 0.70
N LEU A 168 18.61 22.35 0.72
CA LEU A 168 17.30 22.40 0.07
C LEU A 168 16.24 22.90 1.04
N ASP A 169 15.40 23.80 0.53
CA ASP A 169 14.17 24.21 1.21
C ASP A 169 13.26 23.00 1.50
N VAL A 170 12.55 23.07 2.62
CA VAL A 170 11.66 21.99 3.09
C VAL A 170 10.64 21.62 2.01
N SER A 171 10.09 22.59 1.27
CA SER A 171 9.08 22.30 0.25
C SER A 171 9.62 21.49 -0.95
N LEU A 172 10.92 21.60 -1.28
CA LEU A 172 11.53 20.85 -2.38
C LEU A 172 11.87 19.40 -1.99
N ARG A 173 12.07 19.13 -0.69
CA ARG A 173 12.39 17.78 -0.19
C ARG A 173 11.23 16.80 -0.42
N GLY A 174 9.98 17.30 -0.40
CA GLY A 174 8.79 16.51 -0.75
C GLY A 174 8.85 15.97 -2.18
N ALA A 175 9.16 16.84 -3.16
CA ALA A 175 9.32 16.45 -4.56
C ALA A 175 10.44 15.43 -4.77
N VAL A 176 11.55 15.53 -4.02
CA VAL A 176 12.62 14.52 -4.04
C VAL A 176 12.11 13.16 -3.58
N SER A 177 11.31 13.12 -2.50
CA SER A 177 10.72 11.87 -1.99
C SER A 177 9.75 11.25 -3.00
N ILE A 178 8.92 12.07 -3.65
CA ILE A 178 8.01 11.64 -4.72
C ILE A 178 8.79 11.04 -5.91
N ALA A 179 9.92 11.63 -6.29
CA ALA A 179 10.78 11.08 -7.35
C ALA A 179 11.36 9.71 -6.99
N ARG A 180 11.98 9.60 -5.81
CA ARG A 180 12.65 8.37 -5.35
C ARG A 180 11.69 7.23 -5.04
N ARG A 181 10.48 7.55 -4.55
CA ARG A 181 9.43 6.56 -4.29
C ARG A 181 9.00 5.81 -5.54
N LEU A 182 9.02 6.45 -6.71
CA LEU A 182 8.75 5.76 -7.97
C LEU A 182 9.89 4.79 -8.35
N GLN A 183 11.15 5.19 -8.12
CA GLN A 183 12.31 4.35 -8.40
C GLN A 183 12.30 3.10 -7.52
N ASP A 184 12.14 3.27 -6.21
CA ASP A 184 11.97 2.17 -5.25
C ASP A 184 11.10 2.62 -4.05
N PRO A 185 9.83 2.18 -3.97
CA PRO A 185 8.92 2.53 -2.88
C PRO A 185 9.45 2.12 -1.50
N LEU A 186 10.04 0.93 -1.39
CA LEU A 186 10.53 0.38 -0.13
C LEU A 186 11.68 1.23 0.40
N ALA A 187 12.68 1.51 -0.43
CA ALA A 187 13.89 2.24 -0.03
C ALA A 187 13.61 3.69 0.41
N GLU A 188 12.53 4.29 -0.09
CA GLU A 188 12.14 5.65 0.26
C GLU A 188 11.17 5.69 1.45
N LEU A 189 10.16 4.82 1.49
CA LEU A 189 9.15 4.81 2.57
C LEU A 189 9.74 4.44 3.94
N VAL A 190 10.79 3.61 4.00
CA VAL A 190 11.47 3.24 5.26
C VAL A 190 12.13 4.42 5.97
N LYS A 191 12.33 5.56 5.28
CA LYS A 191 12.88 6.79 5.87
C LYS A 191 11.84 7.55 6.70
N ILE A 192 10.57 7.17 6.59
CA ILE A 192 9.44 7.79 7.28
C ILE A 192 9.08 6.92 8.48
N GLU A 193 8.66 7.55 9.57
CA GLU A 193 8.08 6.79 10.69
C GLU A 193 6.83 6.03 10.20
N PRO A 194 6.73 4.70 10.40
CA PRO A 194 5.68 3.91 9.74
C PRO A 194 4.25 4.37 10.08
N LYS A 195 4.01 4.78 11.32
CA LYS A 195 2.70 5.32 11.77
C LYS A 195 2.35 6.69 11.18
N SER A 196 3.31 7.36 10.54
CA SER A 196 3.13 8.64 9.86
C SER A 196 2.89 8.46 8.36
N ILE A 197 2.99 7.23 7.86
CA ILE A 197 2.51 6.87 6.52
C ILE A 197 0.99 6.69 6.66
N GLY A 198 0.22 7.49 5.91
CA GLY A 198 -1.24 7.39 5.91
C GLY A 198 -1.68 6.10 5.23
N VAL A 199 -2.03 5.09 6.02
CA VAL A 199 -2.40 3.74 5.56
C VAL A 199 -3.86 3.39 5.84
N GLY A 200 -4.61 4.31 6.46
CA GLY A 200 -6.05 4.20 6.53
C GLY A 200 -6.75 5.38 7.21
N GLN A 201 -8.08 5.38 7.13
CA GLN A 201 -8.92 6.36 7.81
C GLN A 201 -8.90 6.12 9.32
N TYR A 202 -9.00 7.20 10.11
CA TYR A 202 -9.03 7.14 11.59
C TYR A 202 -7.80 6.48 12.23
N GLN A 203 -6.67 6.41 11.52
CA GLN A 203 -5.40 5.88 12.02
C GLN A 203 -4.91 6.59 13.29
N HIS A 204 -5.30 7.84 13.51
CA HIS A 204 -4.96 8.61 14.71
C HIS A 204 -5.88 8.30 15.91
N ASP A 205 -7.00 7.60 15.70
CA ASP A 205 -8.01 7.33 16.72
C ASP A 205 -7.84 5.96 17.39
N VAL A 206 -6.93 5.11 16.87
CA VAL A 206 -6.59 3.81 17.47
C VAL A 206 -5.44 3.92 18.48
N ASP A 207 -5.19 2.85 19.23
CA ASP A 207 -4.03 2.75 20.13
C ASP A 207 -2.71 2.93 19.35
N GLN A 208 -2.05 4.06 19.59
CA GLN A 208 -0.83 4.45 18.87
C GLN A 208 0.39 3.57 19.20
N GLN A 209 0.42 2.93 20.37
CA GLN A 209 1.52 2.03 20.72
C GLN A 209 1.38 0.69 19.99
N LYS A 210 0.16 0.13 19.96
CA LYS A 210 -0.13 -1.09 19.19
C LYS A 210 0.06 -0.86 17.70
N LEU A 211 -0.40 0.29 17.18
CA LEU A 211 -0.21 0.68 15.79
C LEU A 211 1.27 0.75 15.42
N SER A 212 2.09 1.48 16.19
CA SER A 212 3.53 1.61 15.90
C SER A 212 4.20 0.24 15.83
N ARG A 213 3.99 -0.62 16.84
CA ARG A 213 4.58 -1.96 16.89
C ARG A 213 4.18 -2.81 15.69
N SER A 214 2.89 -2.76 15.31
CA SER A 214 2.39 -3.53 14.18
C SER A 214 2.98 -3.06 12.84
N LEU A 215 3.03 -1.74 12.61
CA LEU A 215 3.59 -1.18 11.38
C LEU A 215 5.11 -1.32 11.30
N ASP A 216 5.82 -1.22 12.43
CA ASP A 216 7.27 -1.49 12.49
C ASP A 216 7.58 -2.95 12.10
N ALA A 217 6.78 -3.92 12.58
CA ALA A 217 6.92 -5.32 12.21
C ALA A 217 6.67 -5.55 10.71
N VAL A 218 5.67 -4.89 10.12
CA VAL A 218 5.41 -4.95 8.67
C VAL A 218 6.59 -4.42 7.85
N VAL A 219 7.22 -3.33 8.31
CA VAL A 219 8.39 -2.76 7.64
C VAL A 219 9.58 -3.70 7.72
N GLU A 220 9.83 -4.30 8.89
CA GLU A 220 10.87 -5.33 9.06
C GLU A 220 10.61 -6.52 8.13
N ASP A 221 9.39 -7.06 8.11
CA ASP A 221 9.00 -8.17 7.23
C ASP A 221 9.22 -7.82 5.74
N ALA A 222 8.80 -6.63 5.31
CA ALA A 222 8.94 -6.22 3.91
C ALA A 222 10.40 -6.04 3.49
N VAL A 223 11.22 -5.39 4.33
CA VAL A 223 12.65 -5.18 4.05
C VAL A 223 13.41 -6.50 3.99
N ASN A 224 13.15 -7.41 4.92
CA ASN A 224 13.84 -8.70 4.95
C ASN A 224 13.33 -9.65 3.85
N ALA A 225 12.05 -9.58 3.48
CA ALA A 225 11.53 -10.34 2.34
C ALA A 225 12.15 -9.89 1.00
N VAL A 226 12.31 -8.58 0.80
CA VAL A 226 12.94 -8.05 -0.42
C VAL A 226 14.44 -8.26 -0.39
N GLY A 227 15.10 -8.13 0.76
CA GLY A 227 16.55 -8.13 0.92
C GLY A 227 17.21 -6.83 0.48
N VAL A 228 18.41 -6.56 0.97
CA VAL A 228 19.05 -5.24 0.87
C VAL A 228 20.46 -5.36 0.29
N ASP A 229 20.79 -4.57 -0.73
CA ASP A 229 22.17 -4.47 -1.23
C ASP A 229 23.04 -3.68 -0.24
N LEU A 230 24.01 -4.37 0.34
CA LEU A 230 24.89 -3.84 1.37
C LEU A 230 25.70 -2.62 0.90
N ASN A 231 26.04 -2.57 -0.39
CA ASN A 231 26.91 -1.53 -0.93
C ASN A 231 26.17 -0.26 -1.37
N THR A 232 24.84 -0.32 -1.52
CA THR A 232 24.05 0.83 -2.02
C THR A 232 22.99 1.31 -1.03
N ALA A 233 22.61 0.46 -0.07
CA ALA A 233 21.58 0.79 0.91
C ALA A 233 21.93 2.00 1.78
N SER A 234 20.88 2.72 2.18
CA SER A 234 20.94 3.81 3.14
C SER A 234 20.93 3.27 4.57
N ALA A 235 21.40 4.08 5.53
CA ALA A 235 21.34 3.70 6.94
C ALA A 235 19.90 3.45 7.44
N PRO A 236 18.86 4.25 7.06
CA PRO A 236 17.48 3.93 7.40
C PRO A 236 17.01 2.56 6.91
N LEU A 237 17.36 2.17 5.66
CA LEU A 237 16.99 0.86 5.13
C LEU A 237 17.71 -0.28 5.87
N LEU A 238 19.02 -0.14 6.08
CA LEU A 238 19.81 -1.12 6.83
C LEU A 238 19.33 -1.28 8.28
N SER A 239 18.81 -0.22 8.90
CA SER A 239 18.29 -0.27 10.28
C SER A 239 17.06 -1.15 10.45
N ARG A 240 16.40 -1.53 9.34
CA ARG A 240 15.22 -2.41 9.31
C ARG A 240 15.56 -3.86 8.96
N VAL A 241 16.82 -4.18 8.71
CA VAL A 241 17.27 -5.55 8.47
C VAL A 241 17.35 -6.30 9.80
N SER A 242 16.95 -7.57 9.81
CA SER A 242 16.96 -8.43 10.99
C SER A 242 18.31 -8.39 11.72
N GLY A 243 18.27 -8.18 13.03
CA GLY A 243 19.44 -8.08 13.89
C GLY A 243 20.23 -6.77 13.78
N LEU A 244 19.89 -5.88 12.85
CA LEU A 244 20.47 -4.54 12.76
C LEU A 244 19.61 -3.51 13.50
N GLY A 245 20.27 -2.43 13.92
CA GLY A 245 19.61 -1.24 14.44
C GLY A 245 20.34 0.01 13.95
N PRO A 246 19.83 1.22 14.27
CA PRO A 246 20.36 2.48 13.72
C PRO A 246 21.88 2.63 13.87
N SER A 247 22.40 2.30 15.05
CA SER A 247 23.82 2.40 15.39
C SER A 247 24.74 1.48 14.56
N ILE A 248 24.27 0.27 14.22
CA ILE A 248 25.03 -0.67 13.39
C ILE A 248 24.89 -0.30 11.91
N ALA A 249 23.70 0.13 11.49
CA ALA A 249 23.45 0.61 10.14
C ALA A 249 24.38 1.80 9.77
N GLU A 250 24.51 2.77 10.66
CA GLU A 250 25.48 3.87 10.49
C GLU A 250 26.93 3.39 10.47
N ALA A 251 27.28 2.39 11.29
CA ALA A 251 28.62 1.82 11.31
C ALA A 251 28.96 1.10 9.99
N ILE A 252 28.00 0.40 9.39
CA ILE A 252 28.14 -0.25 8.07
C ILE A 252 28.37 0.80 6.99
N VAL A 253 27.54 1.85 6.96
CA VAL A 253 27.71 2.95 5.98
C VAL A 253 29.06 3.64 6.15
N ARG A 254 29.45 3.95 7.40
CA ARG A 254 30.75 4.57 7.67
C ARG A 254 31.92 3.68 7.23
N HIS A 255 31.85 2.37 7.50
CA HIS A 255 32.86 1.42 7.06
C HIS A 255 32.96 1.37 5.54
N ARG A 256 31.82 1.34 4.84
CA ARG A 256 31.76 1.39 3.37
C ARG A 256 32.40 2.67 2.83
N ASP A 257 32.15 3.80 3.47
CA ASP A 257 32.63 5.11 3.02
C ASP A 257 34.14 5.28 3.29
N SER A 258 34.70 4.63 4.32
CA SER A 258 36.13 4.73 4.67
C SER A 258 37.01 3.64 4.03
N GLU A 259 36.56 2.38 4.03
CA GLU A 259 37.32 1.22 3.57
C GLU A 259 36.96 0.81 2.12
N GLY A 260 35.89 1.39 1.58
CA GLY A 260 35.35 1.05 0.27
C GLY A 260 34.31 -0.06 0.31
N ARG A 261 34.03 -0.62 -0.86
CA ARG A 261 32.92 -1.57 -1.07
C ARG A 261 33.19 -2.91 -0.37
N PHE A 262 32.15 -3.52 0.18
CA PHE A 262 32.21 -4.89 0.69
C PHE A 262 32.29 -5.88 -0.49
N GLU A 263 33.23 -6.82 -0.44
CA GLU A 263 33.42 -7.84 -1.48
C GLU A 263 32.76 -9.18 -1.13
N THR A 264 32.62 -9.45 0.17
CA THR A 264 31.96 -10.64 0.71
C THR A 264 31.18 -10.34 1.98
N ARG A 265 30.17 -11.15 2.31
CA ARG A 265 29.42 -10.99 3.57
C ARG A 265 30.31 -11.08 4.80
N ARG A 266 31.38 -11.89 4.76
CA ARG A 266 32.34 -12.03 5.87
C ARG A 266 33.03 -10.72 6.23
N ASP A 267 33.10 -9.77 5.31
CA ASP A 267 33.66 -8.44 5.58
C ASP A 267 32.83 -7.67 6.63
N LEU A 268 31.55 -8.01 6.83
CA LEU A 268 30.72 -7.45 7.91
C LEU A 268 31.31 -7.68 9.30
N MET A 269 32.10 -8.74 9.50
CA MET A 269 32.77 -8.99 10.79
C MET A 269 33.86 -7.96 11.12
N LYS A 270 34.27 -7.14 10.14
CA LYS A 270 35.21 -6.03 10.33
C LYS A 270 34.49 -4.75 10.79
N VAL A 271 33.15 -4.72 10.74
CA VAL A 271 32.36 -3.55 11.13
C VAL A 271 32.31 -3.42 12.65
N VAL A 272 32.58 -2.21 13.14
CA VAL A 272 32.58 -1.90 14.57
C VAL A 272 31.21 -2.20 15.19
N ARG A 273 31.21 -2.95 16.30
CA ARG A 273 30.02 -3.41 17.05
C ARG A 273 29.16 -4.48 16.35
N LEU A 274 29.59 -5.03 15.22
CA LEU A 274 28.92 -6.17 14.58
C LEU A 274 29.55 -7.48 15.07
N GLY A 275 28.85 -8.17 15.99
CA GLY A 275 29.28 -9.45 16.54
C GLY A 275 28.76 -10.66 15.78
N GLY A 276 29.25 -11.86 16.10
CA GLY A 276 28.87 -13.11 15.42
C GLY A 276 27.37 -13.40 15.44
N ARG A 277 26.67 -13.11 16.55
CA ARG A 277 25.21 -13.26 16.64
C ARG A 277 24.47 -12.28 15.73
N THR A 278 24.92 -11.03 15.66
CA THR A 278 24.34 -10.05 14.74
C THR A 278 24.55 -10.47 13.29
N PHE A 279 25.76 -10.94 12.96
CA PHE A 279 26.08 -11.47 11.64
C PHE A 279 25.16 -12.62 11.25
N GLU A 280 24.95 -13.59 12.15
CA GLU A 280 24.03 -14.72 11.93
C GLU A 280 22.58 -14.26 11.67
N GLN A 281 22.11 -13.19 12.32
CA GLN A 281 20.76 -12.69 12.10
C GLN A 281 20.61 -11.90 10.78
N CYS A 282 21.64 -11.14 10.37
CA CYS A 282 21.52 -10.21 9.25
C CYS A 282 22.05 -10.76 7.91
N ALA A 283 22.99 -11.70 7.93
CA ALA A 283 23.78 -12.03 6.73
C ALA A 283 22.93 -12.59 5.59
N GLY A 284 21.83 -13.31 5.87
CA GLY A 284 20.95 -13.86 4.83
C GLY A 284 20.14 -12.80 4.07
N PHE A 285 19.94 -11.63 4.67
CA PHE A 285 19.13 -10.54 4.13
C PHE A 285 19.96 -9.45 3.43
N LEU A 286 21.26 -9.40 3.71
CA LEU A 286 22.21 -8.48 3.08
C LEU A 286 22.82 -9.12 1.83
N ARG A 287 22.75 -8.46 0.68
CA ARG A 287 23.27 -8.97 -0.59
C ARG A 287 24.46 -8.16 -1.07
N ILE A 288 25.35 -8.83 -1.79
CA ILE A 288 26.50 -8.20 -2.47
C ILE A 288 26.45 -8.64 -3.94
N PRO A 289 25.74 -7.90 -4.80
CA PRO A 289 25.76 -8.15 -6.23
C PRO A 289 27.18 -8.01 -6.77
N ASN A 290 27.61 -8.93 -7.63
CA ASN A 290 28.94 -8.96 -8.24
C ASN A 290 30.12 -9.03 -7.24
N GLY A 291 29.90 -9.62 -6.06
CA GLY A 291 30.96 -9.90 -5.08
C GLY A 291 31.90 -11.04 -5.46
N LYS A 292 32.89 -11.32 -4.60
CA LYS A 292 33.84 -12.43 -4.79
C LYS A 292 33.17 -13.80 -4.64
N GLU A 293 32.23 -13.93 -3.70
CA GLU A 293 31.45 -15.15 -3.48
C GLU A 293 30.06 -15.01 -4.14
N PRO A 294 29.74 -15.77 -5.20
CA PRO A 294 28.48 -15.62 -5.93
C PRO A 294 27.22 -15.87 -5.07
N LEU A 295 27.31 -16.71 -4.04
CA LEU A 295 26.20 -16.96 -3.11
C LEU A 295 25.79 -15.71 -2.33
N ASP A 296 26.68 -14.71 -2.18
CA ASP A 296 26.36 -13.46 -1.49
C ASP A 296 25.34 -12.58 -2.25
N ALA A 297 25.05 -12.90 -3.52
CA ALA A 297 23.96 -12.28 -4.28
C ALA A 297 22.60 -12.96 -4.07
N SER A 298 22.54 -14.10 -3.37
CA SER A 298 21.33 -14.88 -3.11
C SER A 298 20.83 -14.72 -1.68
N SER A 299 19.67 -15.29 -1.36
CA SER A 299 19.16 -15.37 0.03
C SER A 299 19.73 -16.58 0.80
N VAL A 300 20.65 -17.36 0.21
CA VAL A 300 21.31 -18.49 0.90
C VAL A 300 22.14 -17.95 2.06
N HIS A 301 21.90 -18.44 3.27
CA HIS A 301 22.64 -18.01 4.46
C HIS A 301 24.08 -18.57 4.47
N PRO A 302 25.10 -17.82 4.93
CA PRO A 302 26.50 -18.29 5.00
C PRO A 302 26.72 -19.62 5.72
N GLU A 303 25.87 -19.96 6.69
CA GLU A 303 25.95 -21.25 7.38
C GLU A 303 25.68 -22.45 6.47
N ALA A 304 24.91 -22.24 5.40
CA ALA A 304 24.50 -23.27 4.45
C ALA A 304 25.35 -23.29 3.17
N TYR A 305 26.43 -22.49 3.09
CA TYR A 305 27.31 -22.45 1.91
C TYR A 305 27.94 -23.81 1.60
N GLY A 306 28.22 -24.61 2.63
CA GLY A 306 28.70 -25.98 2.44
C GLY A 306 27.70 -26.85 1.67
N VAL A 307 26.41 -26.75 2.00
CA VAL A 307 25.33 -27.50 1.33
C VAL A 307 25.14 -27.01 -0.11
N ALA A 308 25.09 -25.68 -0.30
CA ALA A 308 24.98 -25.09 -1.65
C ALA A 308 26.13 -25.53 -2.57
N LYS A 309 27.37 -25.55 -2.06
CA LYS A 309 28.55 -26.01 -2.82
C LYS A 309 28.48 -27.51 -3.16
N LYS A 310 27.93 -28.36 -2.28
CA LYS A 310 27.70 -29.79 -2.57
C LYS A 310 26.67 -29.98 -3.69
N ILE A 311 25.58 -29.21 -3.67
CA ILE A 311 24.54 -29.23 -4.74
C ILE A 311 25.17 -28.86 -6.08
N VAL A 312 25.96 -27.79 -6.11
CA VAL A 312 26.65 -27.32 -7.32
C VAL A 312 27.66 -28.35 -7.83
N ALA A 313 28.43 -28.98 -6.94
CA ALA A 313 29.37 -30.04 -7.29
C ALA A 313 28.66 -31.26 -7.91
N ALA A 314 27.50 -31.64 -7.40
CA ALA A 314 26.69 -32.73 -7.95
C ALA A 314 26.16 -32.42 -9.36
N CYS A 315 26.02 -31.14 -9.72
CA CYS A 315 25.66 -30.72 -11.07
C CYS A 315 26.82 -30.78 -12.07
N GLY A 316 28.06 -30.92 -11.59
CA GLY A 316 29.26 -30.95 -12.43
C GLY A 316 29.57 -29.63 -13.14
N ARG A 317 29.06 -28.49 -12.65
CA ARG A 317 29.26 -27.16 -13.25
C ARG A 317 29.82 -26.16 -12.24
N ASP A 318 30.41 -25.09 -12.76
CA ASP A 318 30.78 -23.93 -11.96
C ASP A 318 29.53 -23.21 -11.42
N LEU A 319 29.62 -22.67 -10.20
CA LEU A 319 28.52 -21.99 -9.51
C LEU A 319 27.93 -20.86 -10.36
N ARG A 320 28.76 -20.07 -11.04
CA ARG A 320 28.27 -18.95 -11.88
C ARG A 320 27.57 -19.43 -13.15
N ALA A 321 27.95 -20.60 -13.65
CA ALA A 321 27.33 -21.20 -14.83
C ALA A 321 26.02 -21.94 -14.51
N LEU A 322 25.82 -22.36 -13.25
CA LEU A 322 24.63 -23.05 -12.78
C LEU A 322 23.52 -22.07 -12.33
N MET A 323 23.89 -20.91 -11.80
CA MET A 323 22.94 -19.88 -11.39
C MET A 323 22.08 -19.43 -12.59
N GLY A 324 20.77 -19.69 -12.54
CA GLY A 324 19.83 -19.42 -13.64
C GLY A 324 19.49 -20.60 -14.55
N ASP A 325 20.17 -21.76 -14.43
CA ASP A 325 19.85 -22.97 -15.20
C ASP A 325 18.77 -23.82 -14.50
N SER A 326 17.52 -23.47 -14.76
CA SER A 326 16.33 -24.09 -14.18
C SER A 326 16.18 -25.58 -14.51
N ALA A 327 16.67 -26.04 -15.67
CA ALA A 327 16.44 -27.42 -16.11
C ALA A 327 17.25 -28.42 -15.28
N LEU A 328 18.51 -28.10 -15.02
CA LEU A 328 19.43 -28.98 -14.31
C LEU A 328 19.13 -28.99 -12.82
N LEU A 329 18.83 -27.84 -12.21
CA LEU A 329 18.49 -27.73 -10.79
C LEU A 329 17.19 -28.47 -10.42
N LYS A 330 16.20 -28.51 -11.33
CA LYS A 330 14.96 -29.27 -11.12
C LYS A 330 15.12 -30.79 -11.21
N SER A 331 16.21 -31.25 -11.84
CA SER A 331 16.48 -32.69 -11.98
C SER A 331 17.07 -33.33 -10.72
N ILE A 332 17.50 -32.52 -9.76
CA ILE A 332 18.17 -32.95 -8.55
C ILE A 332 17.14 -33.31 -7.48
N ASP A 333 17.32 -34.46 -6.81
CA ASP A 333 16.52 -34.80 -5.63
C ASP A 333 17.06 -34.05 -4.39
N PRO A 334 16.28 -33.13 -3.78
CA PRO A 334 16.72 -32.39 -2.60
C PRO A 334 17.05 -33.29 -1.41
N ARG A 335 16.50 -34.51 -1.34
CA ARG A 335 16.74 -35.43 -0.22
C ARG A 335 18.19 -35.88 -0.10
N GLN A 336 18.97 -35.79 -1.18
CA GLN A 336 20.37 -36.21 -1.21
C GLN A 336 21.30 -35.27 -0.45
N PHE A 337 20.87 -34.04 -0.17
CA PHE A 337 21.68 -32.99 0.47
C PHE A 337 21.23 -32.63 1.88
N ILE A 338 20.31 -33.41 2.45
CA ILE A 338 19.89 -33.28 3.85
C ILE A 338 21.04 -33.73 4.74
N ASP A 339 21.29 -32.97 5.81
CA ASP A 339 22.19 -33.37 6.89
C ASP A 339 21.53 -33.18 8.26
N GLU A 340 22.28 -33.42 9.33
CA GLU A 340 21.76 -33.30 10.71
C GLU A 340 21.34 -31.87 11.07
N LYS A 341 21.90 -30.85 10.39
CA LYS A 341 21.66 -29.44 10.66
C LYS A 341 20.60 -28.84 9.72
N PHE A 342 20.57 -29.27 8.46
CA PHE A 342 19.74 -28.71 7.40
C PHE A 342 18.76 -29.75 6.85
N GLY A 343 17.49 -29.55 7.18
CA GLY A 343 16.39 -30.39 6.72
C GLY A 343 15.94 -30.11 5.28
N LEU A 344 14.95 -30.88 4.82
CA LEU A 344 14.38 -30.77 3.47
C LEU A 344 13.89 -29.35 3.09
N PRO A 345 13.21 -28.56 3.95
CA PRO A 345 12.78 -27.21 3.59
C PRO A 345 13.97 -26.32 3.18
N THR A 346 15.03 -26.30 4.00
CA THR A 346 16.23 -25.50 3.74
C THR A 346 16.90 -25.88 2.43
N VAL A 347 17.05 -27.18 2.14
CA VAL A 347 17.65 -27.63 0.89
C VAL A 347 16.80 -27.21 -0.33
N LYS A 348 15.47 -27.31 -0.24
CA LYS A 348 14.57 -26.84 -1.30
C LYS A 348 14.70 -25.34 -1.54
N ASP A 349 14.79 -24.56 -0.47
CA ASP A 349 14.95 -23.11 -0.57
C ASP A 349 16.30 -22.75 -1.21
N ILE A 350 17.38 -23.46 -0.85
CA ILE A 350 18.69 -23.28 -1.49
C ILE A 350 18.61 -23.57 -2.99
N ILE A 351 17.95 -24.66 -3.40
CA ILE A 351 17.80 -24.99 -4.83
C ILE A 351 16.99 -23.91 -5.56
N SER A 352 15.91 -23.41 -4.94
CA SER A 352 15.10 -22.32 -5.50
C SER A 352 15.90 -21.01 -5.62
N GLU A 353 16.75 -20.70 -4.64
CA GLU A 353 17.66 -19.54 -4.69
C GLU A 353 18.77 -19.72 -5.73
N LEU A 354 19.30 -20.92 -5.93
CA LEU A 354 20.26 -21.18 -7.02
C LEU A 354 19.59 -21.03 -8.39
N GLU A 355 18.29 -21.36 -8.51
CA GLU A 355 17.53 -21.18 -9.75
C GLU A 355 17.32 -19.69 -10.06
N LYS A 356 16.96 -18.89 -9.06
CA LYS A 356 16.73 -17.44 -9.20
C LYS A 356 17.34 -16.67 -8.02
N PRO A 357 18.65 -16.39 -8.05
CA PRO A 357 19.36 -15.77 -6.94
C PRO A 357 18.81 -14.39 -6.60
N GLY A 358 18.44 -14.19 -5.33
CA GLY A 358 18.02 -12.88 -4.83
C GLY A 358 16.76 -12.36 -5.53
N ARG A 359 15.86 -13.28 -5.92
CA ARG A 359 14.61 -12.95 -6.60
C ARG A 359 13.82 -11.92 -5.79
N ASP A 360 13.57 -10.77 -6.41
CA ASP A 360 12.69 -9.76 -5.82
C ASP A 360 11.25 -10.32 -5.73
N PRO A 361 10.62 -10.33 -4.54
CA PRO A 361 9.23 -10.77 -4.38
C PRO A 361 8.21 -9.78 -4.94
N ARG A 362 8.61 -8.54 -5.26
CA ARG A 362 7.73 -7.49 -5.77
C ARG A 362 7.32 -7.73 -7.23
N PRO A 363 6.13 -7.25 -7.65
CA PRO A 363 5.66 -7.39 -9.02
C PRO A 363 6.48 -6.54 -10.01
N SER A 364 6.31 -6.81 -11.29
CA SER A 364 6.88 -5.96 -12.35
C SER A 364 6.10 -4.65 -12.50
N PHE A 365 6.83 -3.58 -12.78
CA PHE A 365 6.26 -2.23 -12.90
C PHE A 365 5.32 -2.09 -14.10
N LYS A 366 4.13 -1.52 -13.87
CA LYS A 366 3.10 -1.22 -14.89
C LYS A 366 2.50 0.15 -14.62
N THR A 367 2.07 0.85 -15.67
CA THR A 367 1.53 2.22 -15.58
C THR A 367 0.04 2.27 -15.89
N ALA A 368 -0.71 3.06 -15.11
CA ALA A 368 -2.12 3.42 -15.36
C ALA A 368 -2.25 4.58 -16.36
N THR A 369 -3.42 4.69 -17.01
CA THR A 369 -3.78 5.86 -17.83
C THR A 369 -5.16 6.39 -17.42
N PHE A 370 -5.23 7.60 -16.86
CA PHE A 370 -6.51 8.23 -16.52
C PHE A 370 -7.29 8.63 -17.78
N ALA A 371 -8.63 8.65 -17.68
CA ALA A 371 -9.50 9.12 -18.73
C ALA A 371 -9.51 10.67 -18.79
N GLU A 372 -9.41 11.24 -19.99
CA GLU A 372 -9.41 12.69 -20.22
C GLU A 372 -10.78 13.33 -19.89
N GLY A 373 -10.77 14.49 -19.22
CA GLY A 373 -11.93 15.39 -19.15
C GLY A 373 -12.82 15.31 -17.90
N VAL A 374 -12.59 14.36 -16.99
CA VAL A 374 -13.28 14.28 -15.69
C VAL A 374 -12.39 14.94 -14.65
N ASN A 375 -12.82 15.99 -13.94
CA ASN A 375 -11.97 16.70 -12.96
C ASN A 375 -12.63 16.83 -11.59
N GLU A 376 -13.90 17.19 -11.55
CA GLU A 376 -14.67 17.40 -10.33
C GLU A 376 -15.75 16.32 -10.14
N ILE A 377 -16.31 16.24 -8.92
CA ILE A 377 -17.44 15.34 -8.62
C ILE A 377 -18.65 15.66 -9.52
N SER A 378 -18.80 16.94 -9.92
CA SER A 378 -19.83 17.44 -10.85
C SER A 378 -19.70 16.86 -12.27
N ASP A 379 -18.50 16.47 -12.68
CA ASP A 379 -18.25 15.90 -14.01
C ASP A 379 -18.60 14.41 -14.07
N LEU A 380 -18.80 13.77 -12.92
CA LEU A 380 -19.13 12.36 -12.84
C LEU A 380 -20.60 12.13 -13.17
N THR A 381 -20.83 11.27 -14.16
CA THR A 381 -22.16 10.74 -14.45
C THR A 381 -22.21 9.25 -14.10
N PRO A 382 -23.29 8.77 -13.46
CA PRO A 382 -23.51 7.34 -13.28
C PRO A 382 -23.41 6.60 -14.62
N GLY A 383 -22.66 5.51 -14.65
CA GLY A 383 -22.37 4.70 -15.84
C GLY A 383 -20.98 4.95 -16.45
N MET A 384 -20.29 6.04 -16.12
CA MET A 384 -18.92 6.29 -16.59
C MET A 384 -17.96 5.21 -16.10
N VAL A 385 -17.12 4.70 -17.01
CA VAL A 385 -16.03 3.79 -16.68
C VAL A 385 -14.72 4.56 -16.69
N LEU A 386 -14.02 4.54 -15.56
CA LEU A 386 -12.78 5.27 -15.33
C LEU A 386 -11.70 4.29 -14.86
N GLU A 387 -10.45 4.56 -15.21
CA GLU A 387 -9.31 3.96 -14.52
C GLU A 387 -9.02 4.78 -13.26
N GLY A 388 -8.78 4.07 -12.16
CA GLY A 388 -8.42 4.66 -10.88
C GLY A 388 -7.41 3.79 -10.14
N THR A 389 -6.76 4.38 -9.15
CA THR A 389 -5.79 3.68 -8.30
C THR A 389 -6.42 3.39 -6.94
N VAL A 390 -6.31 2.15 -6.47
CA VAL A 390 -6.77 1.78 -5.13
C VAL A 390 -5.91 2.50 -4.10
N THR A 391 -6.50 3.39 -3.32
CA THR A 391 -5.79 4.14 -2.27
C THR A 391 -5.68 3.33 -0.98
N ASN A 392 -6.74 2.60 -0.65
CA ASN A 392 -6.88 1.88 0.61
C ASN A 392 -7.88 0.74 0.46
N VAL A 393 -7.58 -0.43 1.03
CA VAL A 393 -8.52 -1.54 1.14
C VAL A 393 -9.02 -1.64 2.58
N ALA A 394 -10.34 -1.53 2.77
CA ALA A 394 -11.01 -1.71 4.05
C ALA A 394 -11.73 -3.07 4.11
N ALA A 395 -12.14 -3.51 5.30
CA ALA A 395 -12.87 -4.78 5.44
C ALA A 395 -14.20 -4.83 4.66
N PHE A 396 -14.82 -3.67 4.41
CA PHE A 396 -16.13 -3.56 3.73
C PHE A 396 -16.03 -3.15 2.25
N GLY A 397 -14.83 -2.93 1.72
CA GLY A 397 -14.65 -2.48 0.34
C GLY A 397 -13.28 -1.88 0.07
N ALA A 398 -13.10 -1.30 -1.11
CA ALA A 398 -11.87 -0.61 -1.49
C ALA A 398 -12.17 0.85 -1.85
N PHE A 399 -11.29 1.75 -1.42
CA PHE A 399 -11.30 3.14 -1.82
C PHE A 399 -10.43 3.31 -3.06
N VAL A 400 -10.99 3.94 -4.08
CA VAL A 400 -10.35 4.12 -5.38
C VAL A 400 -10.33 5.60 -5.70
N ASP A 401 -9.13 6.12 -5.93
CA ASP A 401 -8.92 7.44 -6.47
C ASP A 401 -9.13 7.41 -7.98
N ILE A 402 -10.24 7.99 -8.42
CA ILE A 402 -10.60 8.24 -9.83
C ILE A 402 -10.23 9.68 -10.26
N GLY A 403 -9.47 10.37 -9.41
CA GLY A 403 -8.89 11.68 -9.60
C GLY A 403 -9.73 12.85 -9.08
N VAL A 404 -10.98 12.67 -8.61
CA VAL A 404 -11.89 13.82 -8.29
C VAL A 404 -11.69 14.44 -6.90
N HIS A 405 -10.47 14.35 -6.34
CA HIS A 405 -10.10 14.77 -4.98
C HIS A 405 -10.89 14.10 -3.85
N GLN A 406 -11.67 13.08 -4.18
CA GLN A 406 -12.50 12.34 -3.26
C GLN A 406 -12.50 10.88 -3.69
N ASP A 407 -12.03 10.01 -2.80
CA ASP A 407 -12.04 8.58 -3.05
C ASP A 407 -13.47 8.06 -3.22
N GLY A 408 -13.67 7.27 -4.27
CA GLY A 408 -14.90 6.51 -4.44
C GLY A 408 -14.81 5.18 -3.71
N LEU A 409 -15.92 4.74 -3.13
CA LEU A 409 -16.00 3.46 -2.43
C LEU A 409 -16.54 2.38 -3.37
N VAL A 410 -15.73 1.36 -3.62
CA VAL A 410 -16.18 0.08 -4.17
C VAL A 410 -16.53 -0.83 -3.00
N HIS A 411 -17.82 -1.04 -2.75
CA HIS A 411 -18.26 -1.96 -1.69
C HIS A 411 -17.81 -3.40 -1.98
N VAL A 412 -17.62 -4.24 -0.97
CA VAL A 412 -17.14 -5.63 -1.13
C VAL A 412 -17.95 -6.46 -2.13
N SER A 413 -19.27 -6.25 -2.19
CA SER A 413 -20.17 -6.90 -3.14
C SER A 413 -20.06 -6.39 -4.58
N GLN A 414 -19.33 -5.30 -4.80
CA GLN A 414 -19.11 -4.64 -6.09
C GLN A 414 -17.67 -4.83 -6.59
N LEU A 415 -16.81 -5.54 -5.86
CA LEU A 415 -15.40 -5.78 -6.24
C LEU A 415 -15.23 -6.81 -7.37
N ALA A 416 -16.10 -7.81 -7.43
CA ALA A 416 -16.02 -8.89 -8.42
C ALA A 416 -17.40 -9.47 -8.73
N ASP A 417 -17.50 -10.20 -9.85
CA ASP A 417 -18.72 -10.91 -10.26
C ASP A 417 -18.98 -12.21 -9.45
N ARG A 418 -18.20 -12.44 -8.39
CA ARG A 418 -18.32 -13.57 -7.46
C ARG A 418 -18.44 -13.07 -6.03
N PHE A 419 -18.89 -13.93 -5.11
CA PHE A 419 -18.90 -13.60 -3.69
C PHE A 419 -17.46 -13.41 -3.19
N VAL A 420 -17.21 -12.24 -2.60
CA VAL A 420 -15.91 -11.86 -2.01
C VAL A 420 -16.11 -11.76 -0.50
N LYS A 421 -15.32 -12.53 0.26
CA LYS A 421 -15.33 -12.47 1.72
C LYS A 421 -14.38 -11.40 2.25
N ASP A 422 -13.19 -11.30 1.66
CA ASP A 422 -12.18 -10.30 2.00
C ASP A 422 -11.77 -9.52 0.75
N PRO A 423 -11.94 -8.18 0.74
CA PRO A 423 -11.47 -7.32 -0.34
C PRO A 423 -10.00 -7.51 -0.75
N HIS A 424 -9.11 -7.87 0.19
CA HIS A 424 -7.68 -8.06 -0.06
C HIS A 424 -7.36 -9.27 -0.96
N GLU A 425 -8.33 -10.17 -1.17
CA GLU A 425 -8.18 -11.28 -2.12
C GLU A 425 -8.33 -10.82 -3.58
N VAL A 426 -8.94 -9.65 -3.81
CA VAL A 426 -9.29 -9.15 -5.15
C VAL A 426 -8.44 -7.96 -5.55
N VAL A 427 -8.20 -7.04 -4.61
CA VAL A 427 -7.47 -5.80 -4.86
C VAL A 427 -6.48 -5.52 -3.74
N LYS A 428 -5.41 -4.81 -4.09
CA LYS A 428 -4.37 -4.33 -3.17
C LYS A 428 -4.25 -2.82 -3.23
N ALA A 429 -3.73 -2.23 -2.16
CA ALA A 429 -3.40 -0.80 -2.19
C ALA A 429 -2.34 -0.53 -3.27
N GLY A 430 -2.57 0.46 -4.12
CA GLY A 430 -1.74 0.79 -5.29
C GLY A 430 -2.14 0.09 -6.60
N ASP A 431 -3.10 -0.84 -6.58
CA ASP A 431 -3.57 -1.48 -7.81
C ASP A 431 -4.29 -0.49 -8.72
N VAL A 432 -4.05 -0.61 -10.02
CA VAL A 432 -4.75 0.14 -11.06
C VAL A 432 -5.97 -0.67 -11.50
N VAL A 433 -7.15 -0.12 -11.28
CA VAL A 433 -8.42 -0.80 -11.51
C VAL A 433 -9.34 0.01 -12.43
N LYS A 434 -10.15 -0.69 -13.23
CA LYS A 434 -11.27 -0.09 -13.96
C LYS A 434 -12.52 -0.14 -13.12
N VAL A 435 -13.12 1.02 -12.88
CA VAL A 435 -14.30 1.19 -12.04
C VAL A 435 -15.40 1.91 -12.81
N ARG A 436 -16.64 1.51 -12.59
CA ARG A 436 -17.84 2.17 -13.07
C ARG A 436 -18.46 3.01 -11.97
N VAL A 437 -18.83 4.24 -12.28
CA VAL A 437 -19.57 5.10 -11.36
C VAL A 437 -21.01 4.60 -11.24
N VAL A 438 -21.44 4.25 -10.03
CA VAL A 438 -22.81 3.77 -9.75
C VAL A 438 -23.67 4.91 -9.23
N GLU A 439 -23.13 5.68 -8.30
CA GLU A 439 -23.86 6.75 -7.61
C GLU A 439 -22.91 7.91 -7.32
N VAL A 440 -23.42 9.14 -7.46
CA VAL A 440 -22.69 10.36 -7.15
C VAL A 440 -23.57 11.23 -6.26
N ASP A 441 -23.15 11.43 -5.00
CA ASP A 441 -23.77 12.37 -4.08
C ASP A 441 -22.80 13.55 -3.85
N ALA A 442 -22.98 14.60 -4.66
CA ALA A 442 -22.19 15.81 -4.58
C ALA A 442 -22.38 16.58 -3.27
N LYS A 443 -23.55 16.47 -2.61
CA LYS A 443 -23.81 17.18 -1.34
C LYS A 443 -23.02 16.55 -0.19
N ARG A 444 -22.92 15.23 -0.18
CA ARG A 444 -22.19 14.47 0.85
C ARG A 444 -20.75 14.16 0.45
N LYS A 445 -20.31 14.55 -0.75
CA LYS A 445 -19.01 14.19 -1.33
C LYS A 445 -18.77 12.68 -1.32
N ARG A 446 -19.77 11.90 -1.74
CA ARG A 446 -19.69 10.43 -1.79
C ARG A 446 -19.84 9.94 -3.21
N ILE A 447 -18.99 9.00 -3.59
CA ILE A 447 -19.01 8.37 -4.90
C ILE A 447 -19.06 6.86 -4.69
N GLY A 448 -20.11 6.23 -5.21
CA GLY A 448 -20.25 4.78 -5.25
C GLY A 448 -19.66 4.25 -6.54
N LEU A 449 -18.73 3.31 -6.43
CA LEU A 449 -18.04 2.69 -7.57
C LEU A 449 -18.32 1.18 -7.62
N SER A 450 -18.21 0.59 -8.81
CA SER A 450 -18.30 -0.86 -9.02
C SER A 450 -17.23 -1.35 -9.99
N MET A 451 -16.62 -2.49 -9.67
CA MET A 451 -15.68 -3.22 -10.54
C MET A 451 -16.34 -4.39 -11.26
N ARG A 452 -17.64 -4.61 -11.04
CA ARG A 452 -18.40 -5.69 -11.70
C ARG A 452 -18.60 -5.41 -13.17
N ARG A 453 -18.65 -6.46 -13.98
CA ARG A 453 -19.06 -6.34 -15.38
C ARG A 453 -20.53 -5.97 -15.43
N ASP A 454 -20.89 -5.08 -16.35
CA ASP A 454 -22.29 -4.69 -16.53
C ASP A 454 -23.05 -5.85 -17.18
N ASP A 455 -23.71 -6.66 -16.37
CA ASP A 455 -24.69 -7.66 -16.83
C ASP A 455 -26.06 -7.00 -17.07
N GLY A 456 -26.13 -5.77 -17.58
CA GLY A 456 -27.36 -5.09 -18.01
C GLY A 456 -28.56 -5.11 -17.04
N SER A 457 -28.35 -5.43 -15.76
CA SER A 457 -29.42 -5.77 -14.82
C SER A 457 -29.07 -5.34 -13.41
N SER A 458 -29.33 -4.06 -13.13
CA SER A 458 -29.96 -3.61 -11.88
C SER A 458 -29.84 -2.10 -11.72
N ALA A 459 -30.77 -1.36 -12.31
CA ALA A 459 -31.32 -0.23 -11.59
C ALA A 459 -32.25 -0.82 -10.51
N PRO A 460 -32.15 -0.44 -9.23
CA PRO A 460 -33.21 -0.75 -8.29
C PRO A 460 -34.41 0.09 -8.71
N SER A 461 -35.42 -0.55 -9.33
CA SER A 461 -36.67 0.13 -9.66
C SER A 461 -37.32 0.65 -8.37
N PRO A 462 -37.72 1.93 -8.29
CA PRO A 462 -38.59 2.38 -7.22
C PRO A 462 -39.90 1.62 -7.37
N ARG A 463 -40.34 0.95 -6.29
CA ARG A 463 -41.67 0.33 -6.23
C ARG A 463 -42.73 1.45 -6.29
N GLY A 464 -43.13 1.79 -7.51
CA GLY A 464 -44.31 2.59 -7.81
C GLY A 464 -45.46 1.66 -8.16
N ASP A 465 -46.50 1.70 -7.35
CA ASP A 465 -47.80 1.10 -7.62
C ASP A 465 -48.32 1.57 -9.00
N SER A 466 -48.57 0.62 -9.90
CA SER A 466 -49.43 0.88 -11.06
C SER A 466 -50.24 -0.35 -11.42
N ARG A 467 -51.52 -0.22 -11.12
CA ARG A 467 -52.63 -1.09 -11.52
C ARG A 467 -52.71 -1.15 -13.04
N GLY A 468 -52.48 -2.34 -13.59
CA GLY A 468 -52.80 -2.70 -14.97
C GLY A 468 -54.00 -3.65 -15.01
N ASN A 469 -55.07 -3.19 -15.63
CA ASN A 469 -56.32 -3.88 -15.92
C ASN A 469 -56.17 -4.77 -17.18
N SER A 470 -56.59 -6.04 -17.15
CA SER A 470 -57.42 -6.70 -18.19
C SER A 470 -57.58 -8.22 -18.01
N GLY A 471 -58.86 -8.67 -17.97
CA GLY A 471 -59.45 -9.96 -18.43
C GLY A 471 -58.91 -11.29 -17.89
N SER A 472 -59.68 -12.34 -17.55
CA SER A 472 -61.07 -12.70 -17.84
C SER A 472 -61.53 -13.81 -16.87
N ARG A 473 -62.84 -13.87 -16.61
CA ARG A 473 -63.62 -14.78 -15.72
C ARG A 473 -63.74 -16.23 -16.29
N PRO A 474 -64.27 -17.28 -15.56
CA PRO A 474 -65.48 -17.21 -14.71
C PRO A 474 -65.59 -18.07 -13.42
N GLN A 475 -66.52 -17.59 -12.57
CA GLN A 475 -67.42 -18.26 -11.59
C GLN A 475 -66.98 -19.52 -10.82
N ASN A 476 -66.98 -19.45 -9.48
CA ASN A 476 -68.06 -20.07 -8.70
C ASN A 476 -68.24 -19.52 -7.26
N GLU A 477 -69.51 -19.38 -6.89
CA GLU A 477 -70.19 -19.43 -5.57
C GLU A 477 -69.74 -18.72 -4.27
N ARG A 478 -70.78 -18.24 -3.58
CA ARG A 478 -70.85 -17.37 -2.39
C ARG A 478 -70.57 -18.10 -1.07
N ARG A 479 -69.90 -17.43 -0.12
CA ARG A 479 -70.31 -17.31 1.31
C ARG A 479 -69.52 -16.21 2.05
N PRO A 480 -70.11 -15.53 3.08
CA PRO A 480 -69.59 -14.28 3.62
C PRO A 480 -68.57 -14.45 4.76
N ALA A 481 -67.81 -13.37 4.96
CA ALA A 481 -66.57 -13.23 5.73
C ALA A 481 -66.71 -13.35 7.26
N ALA A 482 -65.64 -13.84 7.88
CA ALA A 482 -65.24 -13.56 9.26
C ALA A 482 -63.87 -12.84 9.23
N PRO A 483 -63.62 -11.79 10.04
CA PRO A 483 -62.34 -11.10 10.03
C PRO A 483 -61.27 -11.92 10.77
N LYS A 484 -60.17 -12.24 10.07
CA LYS A 484 -58.94 -12.74 10.70
C LYS A 484 -58.20 -11.57 11.36
N GLN A 485 -57.98 -11.68 12.66
CA GLN A 485 -57.07 -10.85 13.44
C GLN A 485 -55.64 -10.95 12.89
N GLU A 486 -55.01 -9.80 12.65
CA GLU A 486 -53.58 -9.70 12.47
C GLU A 486 -52.87 -10.01 13.80
N SER A 487 -51.91 -10.92 13.73
CA SER A 487 -50.99 -11.27 14.79
C SER A 487 -50.03 -10.10 15.08
N GLN A 488 -50.34 -9.30 16.09
CA GLN A 488 -49.36 -8.39 16.69
C GLN A 488 -48.43 -9.21 17.61
N GLY A 489 -47.13 -9.16 17.33
CA GLY A 489 -46.10 -9.75 18.18
C GLY A 489 -46.11 -9.15 19.60
N ALA A 490 -45.59 -9.92 20.57
CA ALA A 490 -45.67 -9.66 22.01
C ALA A 490 -45.22 -8.26 22.46
N PHE A 491 -44.42 -7.56 21.65
CA PHE A 491 -43.97 -6.19 21.93
C PHE A 491 -45.05 -5.12 21.60
N GLY A 492 -45.84 -5.34 20.55
CA GLY A 492 -46.92 -4.42 20.15
C GLY A 492 -48.08 -4.41 21.15
N ALA A 493 -48.39 -5.57 21.73
CA ALA A 493 -49.42 -5.71 22.76
C ALA A 493 -49.07 -4.95 24.06
N ALA A 494 -47.81 -5.02 24.49
CA ALA A 494 -47.35 -4.35 25.71
C ALA A 494 -47.35 -2.80 25.57
N LEU A 495 -47.03 -2.28 24.37
CA LEU A 495 -47.04 -0.84 24.11
C LEU A 495 -48.47 -0.27 24.05
N ALA A 496 -49.42 -1.03 23.48
CA ALA A 496 -50.81 -0.63 23.41
C ALA A 496 -51.50 -0.61 24.79
N GLU A 497 -51.09 -1.49 25.70
CA GLU A 497 -51.62 -1.55 27.06
C GLU A 497 -51.09 -0.39 27.94
N ALA A 498 -49.85 0.04 27.71
CA ALA A 498 -49.27 1.21 28.39
C ALA A 498 -49.92 2.54 27.97
N MET A 499 -50.37 2.66 26.72
CA MET A 499 -51.04 3.87 26.21
C MET A 499 -52.49 4.04 26.69
N LYS A 500 -53.14 2.97 27.15
CA LYS A 500 -54.54 3.02 27.64
C LYS A 500 -54.68 3.40 29.12
N ARG A 501 -53.58 3.56 29.86
CA ARG A 501 -53.58 3.94 31.29
C ARG A 501 -53.13 5.39 31.52
N LYS A 502 -53.61 6.32 30.71
CA LYS A 502 -53.56 7.76 31.01
C LYS A 502 -54.97 8.32 31.09
#